data_AF-A0A0V0GZQ6-F1
#
_entry.id   AF-A0A0V0GZQ6-F1
#
_cell.length_a   1.000
_cell.length_b   1.000
_cell.length_c   1.000
_cell.angle_alpha   90.00
_cell.angle_beta   90.00
_cell.angle_gamma   90.00
#
_symmetry.space_group_name_H-M   'P 1'
#
loop_
_entity.id
_entity.type
_entity.pdbx_description
1 polymer ?
#
loop_
_entity_poly.entity_id
_entity_poly.type
_entity_poly.pdbx_seq_one_letter_code
_entity_poly.pdbx_strand_id
1 'polypeptide(L)'
;MSDHGSSHTCCFRCTKFILTAGLTALFVWLSLRTSKPSCSLHNFYLPALNLSDNSNTTRSNHTLYFQLNLNNKMKDKGVRYDEIMLRFYYGTNTSIPLGNSTINGFYQGHDKKAKKKGKLEIQKMAWDAALKNVTNTSKSGF
;
A
#
# COMPACT_ATOMS: atom_id res chain seq x y z
N MET A 1 60.55 30.64 -30.70
CA MET A 1 59.95 31.21 -29.48
C MET A 1 58.63 30.48 -29.25
N SER A 2 58.45 29.95 -28.05
CA SER A 2 57.76 28.71 -27.75
C SER A 2 56.23 28.71 -27.80
N ASP A 3 55.70 27.50 -27.99
CA ASP A 3 54.31 27.07 -28.08
C ASP A 3 53.34 27.61 -27.00
N HIS A 4 52.23 28.19 -27.46
CA HIS A 4 51.04 28.55 -26.65
C HIS A 4 49.75 28.02 -27.30
N GLY A 5 49.63 26.70 -27.45
CA GLY A 5 48.47 26.09 -28.15
C GLY A 5 47.83 24.85 -27.51
N SER A 6 48.34 24.33 -26.38
CA SER A 6 48.00 22.97 -25.90
C SER A 6 47.12 22.91 -24.65
N SER A 7 46.89 24.02 -23.95
CA SER A 7 46.24 24.04 -22.64
C SER A 7 44.70 24.16 -22.68
N HIS A 8 44.12 24.74 -23.73
CA HIS A 8 42.67 24.93 -23.83
C HIS A 8 41.90 23.68 -24.28
N THR A 9 42.51 22.88 -25.16
CA THR A 9 41.88 21.70 -25.78
C THR A 9 41.75 20.52 -24.82
N CYS A 10 42.68 20.38 -23.87
CA CYS A 10 42.68 19.32 -22.87
C CYS A 10 41.62 19.57 -21.78
N CYS A 11 41.52 20.82 -21.31
CA CYS A 11 40.57 21.22 -20.27
C CYS A 11 39.09 21.08 -20.72
N PHE A 12 38.81 21.40 -21.99
CA PHE A 12 37.46 21.26 -22.55
C PHE A 12 37.02 19.79 -22.67
N ARG A 13 37.93 18.88 -23.06
CA ARG A 13 37.65 17.44 -23.16
C ARG A 13 37.36 16.80 -21.81
N CYS A 14 38.16 17.13 -20.79
CA CYS A 14 37.95 16.63 -19.43
C CYS A 14 36.62 17.14 -18.84
N THR A 15 36.28 18.40 -19.06
CA THR A 15 35.02 18.99 -18.59
C THR A 15 33.81 18.31 -19.24
N LYS A 16 33.85 18.04 -20.56
CA LYS A 16 32.80 17.29 -21.26
C LYS A 16 32.66 15.86 -20.75
N PHE A 17 33.77 15.19 -20.44
CA PHE A 17 33.75 13.84 -19.87
C PHE A 17 33.10 13.82 -18.47
N ILE A 18 33.47 14.75 -17.59
CA ILE A 18 32.89 14.84 -16.24
C ILE A 18 31.40 15.14 -16.30
N LEU A 19 30.97 16.06 -17.18
CA LEU A 19 29.54 16.38 -17.35
C LEU A 19 28.74 15.19 -17.91
N THR A 20 29.26 14.48 -18.89
CA THR A 20 28.58 13.29 -19.45
C THR A 20 28.57 12.11 -18.47
N ALA A 21 29.66 11.88 -17.74
CA ALA A 21 29.71 10.89 -16.66
C ALA A 21 28.73 11.23 -15.52
N GLY A 22 28.66 12.50 -15.12
CA GLY A 22 27.71 12.97 -14.11
C GLY A 22 26.25 12.83 -14.59
N LEU A 23 25.97 13.17 -15.84
CA LEU A 23 24.63 13.07 -16.42
C LEU A 23 24.18 11.62 -16.57
N THR A 24 25.06 10.73 -17.04
CA THR A 24 24.77 9.29 -17.14
C THR A 24 24.56 8.68 -15.76
N ALA A 25 25.40 9.03 -14.77
CA ALA A 25 25.21 8.61 -13.38
C ALA A 25 23.87 9.11 -12.81
N LEU A 26 23.47 10.35 -13.11
CA LEU A 26 22.18 10.90 -12.72
C LEU A 26 21.01 10.14 -13.36
N PHE A 27 21.09 9.82 -14.65
CA PHE A 27 20.07 9.04 -15.34
C PHE A 27 19.97 7.61 -14.79
N VAL A 28 21.10 6.93 -14.56
CA VAL A 28 21.13 5.61 -13.93
C VAL A 28 20.50 5.66 -12.53
N TRP A 29 20.84 6.68 -11.74
CA TRP A 29 20.26 6.90 -10.41
C TRP A 29 18.75 7.12 -10.47
N LEU A 30 18.26 7.95 -11.40
CA LEU A 30 16.83 8.21 -11.60
C LEU A 30 16.08 6.95 -12.05
N SER A 31 16.65 6.14 -12.95
CA SER A 31 16.07 4.87 -13.40
C SER A 31 16.06 3.81 -12.30
N LEU A 32 17.05 3.82 -11.39
CA LEU A 32 17.10 2.88 -10.27
C LEU A 32 16.20 3.29 -9.10
N ARG A 33 15.83 4.57 -8.99
CA ARG A 33 14.96 5.08 -7.92
C ARG A 33 13.61 4.34 -7.91
N THR A 34 13.41 3.52 -6.89
CA THR A 34 12.15 2.82 -6.65
C THR A 34 11.11 3.77 -6.08
N SER A 35 9.87 3.66 -6.56
CA SER A 35 8.72 4.34 -5.97
C SER A 35 7.91 3.37 -5.10
N LYS A 36 7.29 3.88 -4.03
CA LYS A 36 6.46 3.05 -3.16
C LYS A 36 5.22 2.55 -3.92
N PRO A 37 4.88 1.25 -3.88
CA PRO A 37 3.64 0.75 -4.46
C PRO A 37 2.44 1.33 -3.69
N SER A 38 1.34 1.54 -4.40
CA SER A 38 0.11 2.03 -3.78
C SER A 38 -0.66 0.86 -3.18
N CYS A 39 -1.09 1.01 -1.94
CA CYS A 39 -1.85 0.01 -1.18
C CYS A 39 -3.20 0.62 -0.78
N SER A 40 -4.29 -0.10 -1.04
CA SER A 40 -5.65 0.34 -0.68
C SER A 40 -6.50 -0.84 -0.24
N LEU A 41 -7.39 -0.62 0.73
CA LEU A 41 -8.35 -1.61 1.19
C LEU A 41 -9.69 -1.37 0.48
N HIS A 42 -10.31 -2.42 -0.04
CA HIS A 42 -11.61 -2.40 -0.71
C HIS A 42 -12.50 -3.52 -0.16
N ASN A 43 -13.79 -3.45 -0.47
CA ASN A 43 -14.78 -4.48 -0.13
C ASN A 43 -14.73 -4.88 1.35
N PHE A 44 -14.66 -3.88 2.23
CA PHE A 44 -14.70 -4.07 3.67
C PHE A 44 -16.13 -4.42 4.08
N TYR A 45 -16.34 -5.66 4.50
CA TYR A 45 -17.66 -6.18 4.82
C TYR A 45 -17.64 -6.97 6.12
N LEU A 46 -18.54 -6.60 7.03
CA LEU A 46 -18.71 -7.25 8.33
C LEU A 46 -20.18 -7.65 8.48
N PRO A 47 -20.52 -8.94 8.29
CA PRO A 47 -21.91 -9.41 8.29
C PRO A 47 -22.66 -9.02 9.58
N ALA A 48 -22.01 -9.15 10.74
CA ALA A 48 -22.61 -8.81 12.03
C ALA A 48 -23.08 -7.35 12.19
N LEU A 49 -22.63 -6.43 11.33
CA LEU A 49 -23.05 -5.02 11.32
C LEU A 49 -23.95 -4.66 10.13
N ASN A 50 -24.35 -5.64 9.33
CA ASN A 50 -25.20 -5.42 8.17
C ASN A 50 -26.66 -5.19 8.59
N LEU A 51 -27.18 -3.99 8.41
CA LEU A 51 -28.56 -3.65 8.79
C LEU A 51 -29.62 -4.21 7.82
N SER A 52 -29.22 -4.55 6.58
CA SER A 52 -30.14 -5.05 5.55
C SER A 52 -30.48 -6.53 5.71
N ASP A 53 -29.65 -7.30 6.41
CA ASP A 53 -29.86 -8.72 6.69
C ASP A 53 -29.78 -8.96 8.19
N ASN A 54 -30.95 -9.07 8.83
CA ASN A 54 -31.11 -9.26 10.27
C ASN A 54 -31.23 -10.74 10.67
N SER A 55 -30.80 -11.68 9.83
CA SER A 55 -30.83 -13.09 10.19
C SER A 55 -29.88 -13.39 11.36
N ASN A 56 -30.27 -14.34 12.23
CA ASN A 56 -29.44 -14.78 13.36
C ASN A 56 -28.06 -15.30 12.92
N THR A 57 -27.99 -15.91 11.73
CA THR A 57 -26.74 -16.40 11.14
C THR A 57 -25.80 -15.25 10.75
N THR A 58 -26.32 -14.18 10.17
CA THR A 58 -25.53 -12.99 9.80
C THR A 58 -25.08 -12.23 11.05
N ARG A 59 -25.94 -12.14 12.07
CA ARG A 59 -25.65 -11.44 13.33
C ARG A 59 -24.59 -12.12 14.19
N SER A 60 -24.50 -13.45 14.14
CA SER A 60 -23.48 -14.25 14.85
C SER A 60 -22.17 -14.39 14.06
N ASN A 61 -22.12 -13.94 12.81
CA ASN A 61 -20.93 -14.03 11.99
C ASN A 61 -19.99 -12.83 12.19
N HIS A 62 -19.04 -13.02 13.09
CA HIS A 62 -18.02 -12.03 13.45
C HIS A 62 -16.80 -12.04 12.50
N THR A 63 -16.94 -12.59 11.30
CA THR A 63 -15.86 -12.61 10.30
C THR A 63 -15.87 -11.32 9.49
N LEU A 64 -14.81 -10.56 9.60
CA LEU A 64 -14.51 -9.43 8.73
C LEU A 64 -13.93 -9.94 7.42
N TYR A 65 -14.54 -9.54 6.31
CA TYR A 65 -14.04 -9.77 4.97
C TYR A 65 -13.48 -8.47 4.38
N PHE A 66 -12.35 -8.57 3.69
CA PHE A 66 -11.75 -7.43 3.01
C PHE A 66 -10.97 -7.86 1.77
N GLN A 67 -10.70 -6.89 0.90
CA GLN A 67 -9.83 -7.07 -0.25
C GLN A 67 -8.69 -6.04 -0.21
N LEU A 68 -7.46 -6.52 -0.14
CA LEU A 68 -6.26 -5.71 -0.29
C LEU A 68 -5.95 -5.53 -1.78
N ASN A 69 -5.95 -4.29 -2.24
CA ASN A 69 -5.58 -3.90 -3.60
C ASN A 69 -4.19 -3.26 -3.58
N LEU A 70 -3.25 -3.91 -4.25
CA LEU A 70 -1.87 -3.46 -4.39
C LEU A 70 -1.63 -3.06 -5.85
N ASN A 71 -1.15 -1.84 -6.07
CA ASN A 71 -0.87 -1.30 -7.39
C ASN A 71 0.60 -0.91 -7.49
N ASN A 72 1.35 -1.69 -8.27
CA ASN A 72 2.73 -1.38 -8.57
C ASN A 72 2.77 -0.40 -9.75
N LYS A 73 3.09 0.86 -9.48
CA LYS A 73 3.23 1.91 -10.51
C LYS A 73 4.66 2.04 -11.05
N MET A 74 5.55 1.12 -10.68
CA MET A 74 6.92 1.12 -11.19
C MET A 74 6.95 0.47 -12.57
N LYS A 75 7.44 1.25 -13.54
CA LYS A 75 7.47 0.88 -14.96
C LYS A 75 8.39 -0.30 -15.26
N ASP A 76 9.56 -0.32 -14.63
CA ASP A 76 10.65 -1.25 -14.98
C ASP A 76 10.97 -2.26 -13.86
N LYS A 77 10.22 -2.22 -12.76
CA LYS A 77 10.54 -3.00 -11.54
C LYS A 77 9.31 -3.73 -10.98
N GLY A 78 9.47 -5.02 -10.74
CA GLY A 78 8.52 -5.79 -9.92
C GLY A 78 8.72 -5.52 -8.42
N VAL A 79 7.73 -5.90 -7.62
CA VAL A 79 7.79 -5.85 -6.16
C VAL A 79 7.63 -7.28 -5.63
N ARG A 80 8.59 -7.73 -4.81
CA ARG A 80 8.43 -8.92 -3.99
C ARG A 80 7.89 -8.46 -2.64
N TYR A 81 6.70 -8.91 -2.29
CA TYR A 81 6.13 -8.73 -0.97
C TYR A 81 6.49 -9.94 -0.12
N ASP A 82 6.99 -9.68 1.07
CA ASP A 82 7.01 -10.68 2.14
C ASP A 82 5.59 -10.80 2.73
N GLU A 83 5.46 -11.49 3.86
CA GLU A 83 4.19 -11.59 4.55
C GLU A 83 3.64 -10.20 4.90
N ILE A 84 2.42 -9.91 4.44
CA ILE A 84 1.74 -8.65 4.71
C ILE A 84 0.84 -8.85 5.92
N MET A 85 1.22 -8.26 7.04
CA MET A 85 0.41 -8.26 8.27
C MET A 85 -0.48 -7.02 8.33
N LEU A 86 -1.80 -7.25 8.33
CA LEU A 86 -2.82 -6.22 8.54
C LEU A 86 -3.30 -6.28 9.98
N ARG A 87 -3.33 -5.13 10.67
CA ARG A 87 -3.85 -5.00 12.03
C ARG A 87 -5.09 -4.13 12.02
N PHE A 88 -6.17 -4.65 12.59
CA PHE A 88 -7.45 -3.98 12.65
C PHE A 88 -7.72 -3.48 14.06
N TYR A 89 -8.27 -2.27 14.15
CA TYR A 89 -8.57 -1.59 15.39
C TYR A 89 -9.96 -0.94 15.33
N TYR A 90 -10.57 -0.75 16.49
CA TYR A 90 -11.87 -0.12 16.66
C TYR A 90 -11.82 0.93 17.78
N GLY A 91 -12.73 1.91 17.72
CA GLY A 91 -12.84 2.99 18.70
C GLY A 91 -11.96 4.19 18.39
N THR A 92 -12.04 5.20 19.24
CA THR A 92 -11.26 6.43 19.15
C THR A 92 -9.77 6.10 19.31
N ASN A 93 -8.93 6.75 18.50
CA ASN A 93 -7.46 6.57 18.52
C ASN A 93 -6.98 5.11 18.46
N THR A 94 -7.68 4.24 17.72
CA THR A 94 -7.30 2.81 17.56
C THR A 94 -7.16 2.05 18.90
N SER A 95 -7.94 2.44 19.90
CA SER A 95 -7.82 1.95 21.29
C SER A 95 -8.12 0.46 21.46
N ILE A 96 -8.98 -0.14 20.64
CA ILE A 96 -9.40 -1.53 20.78
C ILE A 96 -8.81 -2.36 19.63
N PRO A 97 -7.84 -3.26 19.86
CA PRO A 97 -7.35 -4.14 18.82
C PRO A 97 -8.39 -5.23 18.50
N LEU A 98 -8.81 -5.32 17.24
CA LEU A 98 -9.77 -6.33 16.77
C LEU A 98 -9.08 -7.65 16.39
N GLY A 99 -7.83 -7.56 15.92
CA GLY A 99 -7.03 -8.71 15.52
C GLY A 99 -6.12 -8.42 14.33
N ASN A 100 -5.46 -9.48 13.85
CA ASN A 100 -4.51 -9.43 12.74
C ASN A 100 -4.89 -10.44 11.64
N SER A 101 -4.69 -10.04 10.39
CA SER A 101 -4.84 -10.90 9.22
C SER A 101 -3.56 -10.88 8.41
N THR A 102 -3.05 -12.05 8.05
CA THR A 102 -1.82 -12.18 7.27
C THR A 102 -2.15 -12.58 5.84
N ILE A 103 -1.44 -11.97 4.89
CA ILE A 103 -1.47 -12.36 3.48
C ILE A 103 -0.08 -12.85 3.13
N ASN A 104 -0.01 -14.09 2.64
CA ASN A 104 1.25 -14.70 2.23
C ASN A 104 1.97 -13.83 1.21
N GLY A 105 3.29 -13.77 1.35
CA GLY A 105 4.17 -13.07 0.43
C GLY A 105 4.00 -13.55 -1.01
N PHE A 106 4.16 -12.63 -1.95
CA PHE A 106 4.00 -12.91 -3.37
C PHE A 106 4.79 -11.93 -4.23
N TYR A 107 5.05 -12.32 -5.47
CA TYR A 107 5.67 -11.44 -6.44
C TYR A 107 4.62 -10.73 -7.29
N GLN A 108 4.78 -9.41 -7.45
CA GLN A 108 3.97 -8.56 -8.30
C GLN A 108 4.84 -8.01 -9.43
N GLY A 109 4.45 -8.25 -10.68
CA GLY A 109 5.14 -7.71 -11.85
C GLY A 109 5.11 -6.17 -11.92
N HIS A 110 5.96 -5.62 -12.79
CA HIS A 110 5.98 -4.18 -13.10
C HIS A 110 4.65 -3.74 -13.75
N ASP A 111 4.17 -2.54 -13.42
CA ASP A 111 2.87 -2.00 -13.87
C ASP A 111 1.66 -2.93 -13.69
N LYS A 112 1.74 -3.90 -12.77
CA LYS A 112 0.63 -4.83 -12.47
C LYS A 112 -0.16 -4.38 -11.25
N LYS A 113 -1.38 -4.88 -11.17
CA LYS A 113 -2.27 -4.80 -10.00
C LYS A 113 -2.45 -6.19 -9.40
N ALA A 114 -2.47 -6.28 -8.08
CA ALA A 114 -2.76 -7.49 -7.34
C ALA A 114 -3.94 -7.27 -6.41
N LYS A 115 -4.85 -8.24 -6.35
CA LYS A 115 -6.00 -8.26 -5.45
C LYS A 115 -5.86 -9.47 -4.54
N LYS A 116 -5.85 -9.26 -3.23
CA LYS A 116 -5.72 -10.32 -2.22
C LYS A 116 -6.92 -10.24 -1.30
N LYS A 117 -7.73 -11.30 -1.29
CA LYS A 117 -8.85 -11.42 -0.35
C LYS A 117 -8.30 -11.86 0.99
N GLY A 118 -8.80 -11.25 2.06
CA GLY A 118 -8.47 -11.62 3.41
C GLY A 118 -9.73 -11.71 4.26
N LYS A 119 -9.60 -12.44 5.36
CA LYS A 119 -10.62 -12.52 6.39
C LYS A 119 -9.98 -12.47 7.77
N LEU A 120 -10.74 -11.97 8.73
CA LEU A 120 -10.36 -11.92 10.13
C LEU A 120 -11.58 -12.26 10.97
N GLU A 121 -11.47 -13.27 11.81
CA GLU A 121 -12.48 -13.53 12.84
C GLU A 121 -12.24 -12.62 14.04
N ILE A 122 -13.20 -11.75 14.34
CA ILE A 122 -13.09 -10.79 15.42
C ILE A 122 -13.63 -11.44 16.70
N GLN A 123 -12.71 -11.79 17.61
CA GLN A 123 -13.07 -12.47 18.86
C GLN A 123 -13.47 -11.50 19.98
N LYS A 124 -12.89 -10.30 20.01
CA LYS A 124 -13.03 -9.35 21.12
C LYS A 124 -13.55 -8.01 20.62
N MET A 125 -14.87 -7.85 20.63
CA MET A 125 -15.55 -6.59 20.32
C MET A 125 -16.88 -6.50 21.06
N ALA A 126 -17.24 -5.32 21.56
CA ALA A 126 -18.57 -5.05 22.11
C ALA A 126 -19.59 -4.90 20.96
N TRP A 127 -20.05 -6.02 20.42
CA TRP A 127 -20.88 -6.07 19.21
C TRP A 127 -22.18 -5.27 19.31
N ASP A 128 -22.83 -5.26 20.47
CA ASP A 128 -24.09 -4.53 20.66
C ASP A 128 -23.89 -3.02 20.65
N ALA A 129 -22.81 -2.54 21.27
CA ALA A 129 -22.44 -1.13 21.21
C ALA A 129 -22.07 -0.71 19.78
N ALA A 130 -21.34 -1.56 19.06
CA ALA A 130 -20.96 -1.32 17.67
C ALA A 130 -22.18 -1.26 16.75
N LEU A 131 -23.12 -2.20 16.87
CA LEU A 131 -24.35 -2.20 16.09
C LEU A 131 -25.21 -0.97 16.39
N LYS A 132 -25.35 -0.60 17.67
CA LYS A 132 -26.09 0.60 18.08
C LYS A 132 -25.50 1.85 17.44
N ASN A 133 -24.17 1.98 17.40
CA ASN A 133 -23.50 3.10 16.74
C ASN A 133 -23.82 3.15 15.24
N VAL A 134 -23.70 2.02 14.53
CA VAL A 134 -24.03 1.94 13.08
C VAL A 134 -25.50 2.33 12.83
N THR A 135 -26.40 1.84 13.67
CA THR A 135 -27.85 2.13 13.56
C THR A 135 -28.17 3.59 13.82
N ASN A 136 -27.50 4.22 14.79
CA ASN A 136 -27.69 5.64 15.10
C ASN A 136 -27.18 6.52 13.96
N THR A 137 -26.00 6.20 13.40
CA THR A 137 -25.45 6.92 12.24
C THR A 137 -26.31 6.78 10.99
N SER A 138 -26.91 5.60 10.74
CA SER A 138 -27.85 5.45 9.62
C SER A 138 -29.13 6.26 9.78
N LYS A 139 -29.56 6.52 11.03
CA LYS A 139 -30.75 7.31 11.33
C LYS A 139 -30.51 8.82 11.27
N SER A 140 -29.29 9.28 11.54
CA SER A 140 -28.94 10.71 11.48
C SER A 140 -28.59 11.21 10.07
N GLY A 141 -28.65 10.34 9.06
CA GLY A 141 -28.34 10.66 7.66
C GLY A 141 -29.56 11.07 6.82
N PHE A 142 -30.71 11.32 7.45
CA PHE A 142 -31.95 11.79 6.82
C PHE A 142 -32.48 13.03 7.54
#